data_AF-A0A397F2I3-F1
#
_entry.id   AF-A0A397F2I3-F1
#
_cell.length_a   1.000
_cell.length_b   1.000
_cell.length_c   1.000
_cell.angle_alpha   90.00
_cell.angle_beta   90.00
_cell.angle_gamma   90.00
#
_symmetry.space_group_name_H-M   'P 1'
#
loop_
_entity.id
_entity.type
_entity.pdbx_description
1 polymer ?
#
loop_
_entity_poly.entity_id
_entity_poly.type
_entity_poly.pdbx_seq_one_letter_code
_entity_poly.pdbx_strand_id
1 'polypeptide(L)'
;AWTDGSLHRAPEDWVFPITNCRSLWELWYVGDHAHGIGPYRTLTKDDIKHHYVLKTRGKAAAVVQKVIDTAVDHGIVASADHIPALPKDECLAVFEQAFGVLMGNTSTTSTTSVDKSTLLPHNACNNMFTKVYTMLVNQKRKRSDDDNGEGG
;
A
#
# COMPACT_ATOMS: atom_id res chain seq x y z
N ALA A 1 24.74 11.75 8.90
CA ALA A 1 25.22 10.54 9.59
C ALA A 1 24.45 10.42 10.90
N TRP A 2 24.23 9.21 11.38
CA TRP A 2 23.70 8.97 12.73
C TRP A 2 24.77 9.30 13.79
N THR A 3 24.38 9.28 15.07
CA THR A 3 25.24 9.63 16.21
C THR A 3 26.47 8.73 16.32
N ASP A 4 26.39 7.48 15.84
CA ASP A 4 27.50 6.52 15.78
C ASP A 4 28.40 6.67 14.53
N GLY A 5 28.14 7.68 13.69
CA GLY A 5 28.91 7.96 12.46
C GLY A 5 28.50 7.12 11.26
N SER A 6 27.55 6.19 11.41
CA SER A 6 27.04 5.39 10.30
C SER A 6 26.19 6.22 9.31
N LEU A 7 26.14 5.76 8.05
CA LEU A 7 25.37 6.39 6.99
C LEU A 7 24.08 5.61 6.73
N HIS A 8 22.96 6.31 6.83
CA HIS A 8 21.62 5.76 6.68
C HIS A 8 20.76 6.66 5.80
N ARG A 9 19.75 6.06 5.15
CA ARG A 9 18.82 6.75 4.24
C ARG A 9 17.72 7.53 4.96
N ALA A 10 17.55 7.32 6.27
CA ALA A 10 16.62 8.06 7.11
C ALA A 10 17.36 8.64 8.34
N PRO A 11 16.90 9.78 8.88
CA PRO A 11 17.37 10.30 10.17
C PRO A 11 17.25 9.28 11.31
N GLU A 12 18.09 9.41 12.34
CA GLU A 12 18.17 8.44 13.43
C GLU A 12 16.89 8.35 14.28
N ASP A 13 16.20 9.49 14.42
CA ASP A 13 14.93 9.67 15.12
C ASP A 13 13.71 9.54 14.20
N TRP A 14 13.92 9.17 12.94
CA TRP A 14 12.84 9.08 11.96
C TRP A 14 11.80 8.02 12.33
N VAL A 15 10.53 8.37 12.11
CA VAL A 15 9.38 7.50 12.31
C VAL A 15 8.63 7.31 11.00
N PHE A 16 8.10 6.11 10.80
CA PHE A 16 7.26 5.83 9.64
C PHE A 16 5.91 6.54 9.84
N PRO A 17 5.53 7.49 8.96
CA PRO A 17 4.33 8.28 9.16
C PRO A 17 3.07 7.42 9.05
N ILE A 18 2.13 7.63 9.96
CA ILE A 18 0.79 7.05 9.84
C ILE A 18 -0.05 7.98 8.97
N THR A 19 -0.37 7.55 7.76
CA THR A 19 -1.04 8.38 6.75
C THR A 19 -2.12 7.59 6.00
N ASN A 20 -2.80 8.25 5.06
CA ASN A 20 -3.75 7.59 4.16
C ASN A 20 -3.04 6.78 3.05
N CYS A 21 -3.77 5.92 2.36
CA CYS A 21 -3.22 5.05 1.33
C CYS A 21 -2.61 5.81 0.14
N ARG A 22 -3.18 6.96 -0.25
CA ARG A 22 -2.63 7.79 -1.34
C ARG A 22 -1.27 8.36 -0.98
N SER A 23 -1.18 9.04 0.16
CA SER A 23 0.07 9.60 0.66
C SER A 23 1.09 8.51 0.95
N LEU A 24 0.65 7.33 1.43
CA LEU A 24 1.55 6.18 1.55
C LEU A 24 2.15 5.78 0.19
N TRP A 25 1.33 5.69 -0.86
CA TRP A 25 1.80 5.34 -2.20
C TRP A 25 2.82 6.35 -2.73
N GLU A 26 2.54 7.65 -2.57
CA GLU A 26 3.47 8.72 -2.94
C GLU A 26 4.79 8.61 -2.18
N LEU A 27 4.75 8.46 -0.86
CA LEU A 27 5.97 8.29 -0.04
C LEU A 27 6.73 7.00 -0.41
N TRP A 28 6.02 5.95 -0.82
CA TRP A 28 6.62 4.68 -1.22
C TRP A 28 7.43 4.78 -2.53
N TYR A 29 6.92 5.55 -3.49
CA TYR A 29 7.52 5.67 -4.83
C TYR A 29 8.39 6.91 -5.04
N VAL A 30 8.02 8.03 -4.44
CA VAL A 30 8.69 9.34 -4.56
C VAL A 30 9.58 9.61 -3.35
N GLY A 31 9.08 9.33 -2.16
CA GLY A 31 9.76 9.67 -0.90
C GLY A 31 9.28 10.98 -0.30
N ASP A 32 10.01 11.45 0.70
CA ASP A 32 9.75 12.66 1.46
C ASP A 32 10.86 13.68 1.24
N HIS A 33 10.72 14.49 0.20
CA HIS A 33 11.70 15.52 -0.14
C HIS A 33 11.84 16.60 0.93
N ALA A 34 10.78 16.86 1.71
CA ALA A 34 10.83 17.89 2.77
C ALA A 34 11.82 17.49 3.87
N HIS A 35 11.97 16.19 4.12
CA HIS A 35 12.92 15.64 5.09
C HIS A 35 14.16 15.00 4.43
N GLY A 36 14.31 15.14 3.11
CA GLY A 36 15.45 14.59 2.37
C GLY A 36 15.48 13.06 2.30
N ILE A 37 14.34 12.39 2.51
CA ILE A 37 14.25 10.92 2.51
C ILE A 37 13.78 10.46 1.14
N GLY A 38 14.54 9.55 0.52
CA GLY A 38 14.17 8.94 -0.75
C GLY A 38 12.93 8.05 -0.64
N PRO A 39 12.57 7.35 -1.72
CA PRO A 39 11.38 6.49 -1.72
C PRO A 39 11.42 5.43 -0.61
N TYR A 40 10.34 5.31 0.17
CA TYR A 40 10.34 4.47 1.37
C TYR A 40 10.53 2.98 1.07
N ARG A 41 10.24 2.54 -0.16
CA ARG A 41 10.54 1.18 -0.63
C ARG A 41 12.03 0.85 -0.57
N THR A 42 12.90 1.86 -0.67
CA THR A 42 14.36 1.70 -0.64
C THR A 42 14.91 1.63 0.79
N LEU A 43 14.13 2.00 1.81
CA LEU A 43 14.58 1.89 3.20
C LEU A 43 14.74 0.42 3.59
N THR A 44 15.87 0.09 4.17
CA THR A 44 16.19 -1.25 4.68
C THR A 44 15.99 -1.32 6.18
N LYS A 45 16.22 -2.50 6.77
CA LYS A 45 16.19 -2.65 8.23
C LYS A 45 17.28 -1.83 8.92
N ASP A 46 18.41 -1.62 8.24
CA ASP A 46 19.57 -0.93 8.79
C ASP A 46 19.29 0.57 8.83
N ASP A 47 18.46 1.10 7.91
CA ASP A 47 18.03 2.51 7.88
C ASP A 47 17.01 2.88 8.98
N ILE A 48 16.65 1.95 9.87
CA ILE A 48 15.57 2.14 10.85
C ILE A 48 16.03 1.70 12.24
N LYS A 49 16.18 2.68 13.14
CA LYS A 49 16.66 2.45 14.51
C LYS A 49 15.68 1.64 15.37
N HIS A 50 14.38 1.91 15.26
CA HIS A 50 13.40 1.38 16.19
C HIS A 50 12.54 0.26 15.60
N HIS A 51 12.44 -0.86 16.31
CA HIS A 51 11.68 -2.04 15.85
C HIS A 51 10.17 -1.77 15.63
N TYR A 52 9.56 -0.85 16.39
CA TYR A 52 8.15 -0.49 16.15
C TYR A 52 7.95 0.22 14.79
N VAL A 53 8.95 0.98 14.33
CA VAL A 53 8.96 1.64 13.02
C VAL A 53 9.01 0.58 11.91
N LEU A 54 9.83 -0.47 12.09
CA LEU A 54 9.86 -1.63 11.18
C LEU A 54 8.49 -2.31 11.07
N LYS A 55 7.79 -2.49 12.19
CA LYS A 55 6.43 -3.07 12.18
C LYS A 55 5.45 -2.19 11.40
N THR A 56 5.49 -0.87 11.59
CA THR A 56 4.62 0.06 10.86
C THR A 56 4.93 0.08 9.37
N ARG A 57 6.21 0.12 8.99
CA ARG A 57 6.66 -0.02 7.60
C ARG A 57 6.20 -1.35 6.99
N GLY A 58 6.26 -2.45 7.75
CA GLY A 58 5.78 -3.76 7.29
C GLY A 58 4.29 -3.79 6.98
N LYS A 59 3.45 -3.15 7.80
CA LYS A 59 2.02 -2.98 7.51
C LYS A 59 1.79 -2.18 6.24
N ALA A 60 2.53 -1.08 6.08
CA ALA A 60 2.48 -0.25 4.89
C ALA A 60 2.89 -1.03 3.64
N ALA A 61 3.99 -1.78 3.71
CA ALA A 61 4.47 -2.64 2.63
C ALA A 61 3.41 -3.66 2.20
N ALA A 62 2.72 -4.29 3.15
CA ALA A 62 1.66 -5.25 2.86
C ALA A 62 0.47 -4.61 2.13
N VAL A 63 0.09 -3.38 2.50
CA VAL A 63 -0.97 -2.63 1.81
C VAL A 63 -0.54 -2.28 0.39
N VAL A 64 0.67 -1.71 0.23
CA VAL A 64 1.19 -1.36 -1.10
C VAL A 64 1.32 -2.59 -1.98
N GLN A 65 1.85 -3.69 -1.46
CA GLN A 65 1.96 -4.95 -2.21
C GLN A 65 0.59 -5.42 -2.68
N LYS A 66 -0.44 -5.35 -1.83
CA LYS A 66 -1.77 -5.79 -2.26
C LYS A 66 -2.36 -4.92 -3.38
N VAL A 67 -2.06 -3.61 -3.37
CA VAL A 67 -2.43 -2.72 -4.47
C VAL A 67 -1.66 -3.07 -5.74
N ILE A 68 -0.35 -3.35 -5.64
CA ILE A 68 0.47 -3.79 -6.78
C ILE A 68 -0.08 -5.09 -7.37
N ASP A 69 -0.35 -6.10 -6.54
CA ASP A 69 -0.92 -7.38 -6.98
C ASP A 69 -2.24 -7.13 -7.72
N THR A 70 -3.12 -6.29 -7.17
CA THR A 70 -4.39 -5.93 -7.80
C THR A 70 -4.17 -5.23 -9.14
N ALA A 71 -3.17 -4.36 -9.25
CA ALA A 71 -2.85 -3.66 -10.50
C ALA A 71 -2.38 -4.64 -11.59
N VAL A 72 -1.54 -5.62 -11.23
CA VAL A 72 -1.04 -6.63 -12.15
C VAL A 72 -2.14 -7.62 -12.54
N ASP A 73 -2.88 -8.15 -11.56
CA ASP A 73 -3.95 -9.14 -11.78
C ASP A 73 -5.06 -8.62 -12.70
N HIS A 74 -5.34 -7.31 -12.64
CA HIS A 74 -6.36 -6.64 -13.47
C HIS A 74 -5.79 -5.99 -14.74
N GLY A 75 -4.49 -6.16 -15.03
CA GLY A 75 -3.85 -5.62 -16.23
C GLY A 75 -3.75 -4.09 -16.28
N ILE A 76 -3.83 -3.41 -15.13
CA ILE A 76 -3.64 -1.95 -15.02
C ILE A 76 -2.17 -1.58 -15.29
N VAL A 77 -1.24 -2.45 -14.90
CA VAL A 77 0.18 -2.35 -15.22
C VAL A 77 0.71 -3.70 -15.69
N ALA A 78 1.66 -3.69 -16.62
CA ALA A 78 2.25 -4.92 -17.18
C ALA A 78 3.00 -5.76 -16.13
N SER A 79 3.68 -5.10 -15.18
CA SER A 79 4.38 -5.76 -14.07
C SER A 79 4.64 -4.78 -12.93
N ALA A 80 4.93 -5.30 -11.74
CA ALA A 80 5.32 -4.51 -10.58
C ALA A 80 6.60 -3.68 -10.84
N ASP A 81 7.54 -4.23 -11.62
CA ASP A 81 8.83 -3.59 -11.93
C ASP A 81 8.70 -2.38 -12.84
N HIS A 82 7.57 -2.25 -13.54
CA HIS A 82 7.31 -1.09 -14.40
C HIS A 82 6.89 0.16 -13.61
N ILE A 83 6.25 -0.02 -12.45
CA ILE A 83 5.67 1.08 -11.66
C ILE A 83 6.71 2.16 -11.27
N PRO A 84 7.93 1.81 -10.79
CA PRO A 84 8.95 2.80 -10.45
C PRO A 84 9.43 3.68 -11.61
N ALA A 85 9.27 3.22 -12.86
CA ALA A 85 9.72 3.93 -14.05
C ALA A 85 8.64 4.85 -14.63
N LEU A 86 7.40 4.76 -14.14
CA LEU A 86 6.29 5.58 -14.59
C LEU A 86 6.49 7.05 -14.20
N PRO A 87 6.06 8.01 -15.04
CA PRO A 87 5.84 9.39 -14.62
C PRO A 87 4.94 9.45 -13.39
N LYS A 88 5.11 10.50 -12.56
CA LYS A 88 4.37 10.64 -11.31
C LYS A 88 2.84 10.50 -11.49
N ASP A 89 2.29 11.16 -12.51
CA ASP A 89 0.85 11.16 -12.75
C ASP A 89 0.34 9.77 -13.15
N GLU A 90 1.09 9.04 -13.97
CA GLU A 90 0.78 7.65 -14.33
C GLU A 90 0.92 6.69 -13.13
N CYS A 91 1.96 6.88 -12.31
CA CYS A 91 2.16 6.13 -11.08
C CYS A 91 0.99 6.30 -10.10
N LEU A 92 0.43 7.52 -10.01
CA LEU A 92 -0.76 7.81 -9.21
C LEU A 92 -2.02 7.22 -9.84
N ALA A 93 -2.17 7.27 -11.15
CA ALA A 93 -3.31 6.68 -11.85
C ALA A 93 -3.37 5.15 -11.65
N VAL A 94 -2.22 4.46 -11.61
CA VAL A 94 -2.15 3.02 -11.26
C VAL A 94 -2.70 2.78 -9.86
N PHE A 95 -2.29 3.58 -8.87
CA PHE A 95 -2.80 3.48 -7.52
C PHE A 95 -4.31 3.69 -7.47
N GLU A 96 -4.81 4.77 -8.07
CA GLU A 96 -6.24 5.10 -8.03
C GLU A 96 -7.07 3.96 -8.60
N GLN A 97 -6.73 3.46 -9.79
CA GLN A 97 -7.45 2.35 -10.42
C GLN A 97 -7.38 1.06 -9.60
N ALA A 98 -6.18 0.64 -9.18
CA ALA A 98 -5.98 -0.64 -8.50
C ALA A 98 -6.56 -0.63 -7.08
N PHE A 99 -6.40 0.48 -6.35
CA PHE A 99 -7.00 0.65 -5.04
C PHE A 99 -8.53 0.66 -5.13
N GLY A 100 -9.08 1.14 -6.24
CA GLY A 100 -10.50 1.09 -6.47
C GLY A 100 -11.08 -0.28 -6.63
N VAL A 101 -10.43 -1.09 -7.46
CA VAL A 101 -10.76 -2.51 -7.58
C VAL A 101 -10.62 -3.20 -6.22
N LEU A 102 -9.51 -2.95 -5.51
CA LEU A 102 -9.27 -3.54 -4.20
C LEU A 102 -10.41 -3.24 -3.20
N MET A 103 -10.87 -1.98 -3.14
CA MET A 103 -11.94 -1.57 -2.23
C MET A 103 -13.33 -1.99 -2.71
N GLY A 104 -13.60 -1.95 -4.02
CA GLY A 104 -14.86 -2.41 -4.62
C GLY A 104 -15.11 -3.90 -4.42
N ASN A 105 -14.03 -4.70 -4.42
CA ASN A 105 -14.10 -6.14 -4.19
C ASN A 105 -14.29 -6.51 -2.70
N THR A 106 -14.28 -5.55 -1.77
CA THR A 106 -14.55 -5.81 -0.34
C THR A 106 -16.04 -5.88 0.02
N SER A 107 -16.92 -5.50 -0.91
CA SER A 107 -18.38 -5.63 -0.76
C SER A 107 -18.85 -6.94 -1.36
N THR A 108 -18.74 -8.04 -0.61
CA THR A 108 -19.48 -9.27 -0.93
C THR A 108 -20.94 -9.13 -0.48
N THR A 109 -21.79 -8.54 -1.33
CA THR A 109 -23.21 -8.89 -1.42
C THR A 109 -23.69 -8.68 -2.86
N SER A 110 -24.45 -9.67 -3.33
CA SER A 110 -24.76 -10.04 -4.70
C SER A 110 -25.52 -9.05 -5.58
N THR A 111 -25.41 -9.32 -6.88
CA THR A 111 -26.40 -9.18 -7.98
C THR A 111 -26.65 -7.83 -8.69
N THR A 112 -26.60 -7.96 -10.02
CA THR A 112 -27.26 -7.22 -11.11
C THR A 112 -26.75 -5.83 -11.52
N SER A 113 -25.98 -5.86 -12.62
CA SER A 113 -26.21 -5.18 -13.89
C SER A 113 -26.24 -3.63 -13.99
N VAL A 114 -25.57 -3.16 -15.05
CA VAL A 114 -25.70 -1.87 -15.76
C VAL A 114 -24.91 -0.66 -15.22
N ASP A 115 -23.81 -0.39 -15.93
CA ASP A 115 -23.42 0.92 -16.52
C ASP A 115 -23.43 2.18 -15.63
N LYS A 116 -22.26 2.57 -15.14
CA LYS A 116 -21.62 3.88 -15.42
C LYS A 116 -20.43 4.10 -14.49
N SER A 117 -19.28 4.37 -15.13
CA SER A 117 -18.26 5.33 -14.67
C SER A 117 -18.42 5.82 -13.24
N THR A 118 -18.07 4.98 -12.27
CA THR A 118 -17.95 5.43 -10.89
C THR A 118 -16.47 5.51 -10.63
N LEU A 119 -15.91 6.64 -11.07
CA LEU A 119 -14.76 7.24 -10.39
C LEU A 119 -14.93 6.92 -8.91
N LEU A 120 -13.97 6.21 -8.36
CA LEU A 120 -13.99 5.85 -6.96
C LEU A 120 -14.45 7.06 -6.16
N PRO A 121 -15.35 6.89 -5.19
CA PRO A 121 -15.67 8.02 -4.33
C PRO A 121 -14.33 8.55 -3.86
N HIS A 122 -14.05 9.81 -4.17
CA HIS A 122 -12.77 10.50 -3.96
C HIS A 122 -12.25 10.36 -2.50
N ASN A 123 -13.05 9.77 -1.61
CA ASN A 123 -12.76 9.46 -0.22
C ASN A 123 -12.07 8.10 0.05
N ALA A 124 -12.07 7.13 -0.87
CA ALA A 124 -11.57 5.79 -0.56
C ALA A 124 -10.04 5.80 -0.34
N CYS A 125 -9.33 6.62 -1.11
CA CYS A 125 -7.89 6.84 -0.98
C CYS A 125 -7.49 7.58 0.30
N ASN A 126 -8.46 8.21 1.00
CA ASN A 126 -8.25 8.83 2.32
C ASN A 126 -8.28 7.82 3.48
N ASN A 127 -8.56 6.55 3.22
CA ASN A 127 -8.47 5.53 4.27
C ASN A 127 -7.03 5.41 4.78
N MET A 128 -6.88 5.40 6.11
CA MET A 128 -5.58 5.16 6.73
C MET A 128 -5.09 3.76 6.35
N PHE A 129 -3.82 3.64 5.96
CA PHE A 129 -3.28 2.33 5.56
C PHE A 129 -3.36 1.30 6.69
N THR A 130 -3.32 1.74 7.96
CA THR A 130 -3.48 0.87 9.13
C THR A 130 -4.86 0.22 9.21
N LYS A 131 -5.91 0.94 8.78
CA LYS A 131 -7.27 0.41 8.69
C LYS A 131 -7.38 -0.58 7.53
N VAL A 132 -6.88 -0.21 6.36
CA VAL A 132 -6.86 -1.10 5.18
C VAL A 132 -6.08 -2.38 5.47
N TYR A 133 -4.92 -2.27 6.11
CA TYR A 133 -4.14 -3.43 6.57
C TYR A 133 -4.98 -4.36 7.45
N THR A 134 -5.67 -3.81 8.45
CA THR A 134 -6.54 -4.59 9.35
C THR A 134 -7.66 -5.29 8.57
N MET A 135 -8.29 -4.60 7.61
CA MET A 135 -9.31 -5.19 6.74
C MET A 135 -8.76 -6.36 5.93
N LEU A 136 -7.59 -6.19 5.29
CA LEU A 136 -6.94 -7.23 4.49
C LEU A 136 -6.58 -8.48 5.32
N VAL A 137 -6.06 -8.29 6.53
CA VAL A 137 -5.74 -9.39 7.44
C VAL A 137 -6.99 -10.15 7.86
N ASN A 138 -8.08 -9.45 8.17
CA ASN A 138 -9.34 -10.08 8.57
C ASN A 138 -10.01 -10.83 7.42
N GLN A 139 -9.96 -10.29 6.20
CA GLN A 139 -10.45 -10.97 5.00
C GLN A 139 -9.68 -12.25 4.70
N LYS A 140 -8.35 -12.22 4.84
CA LYS A 140 -7.52 -13.42 4.65
C LYS A 140 -7.87 -14.52 5.65
N ARG A 141 -8.08 -14.17 6.93
CA ARG A 141 -8.50 -15.13 7.96
C ARG A 141 -9.86 -15.75 7.67
N LYS A 142 -10.83 -14.94 7.23
CA LYS A 142 -12.17 -15.45 6.89
C LYS A 142 -12.13 -16.49 5.78
N ARG A 143 -11.40 -16.22 4.68
CA ARG A 143 -11.29 -17.17 3.56
C ARG A 143 -10.64 -18.50 3.96
N SER A 144 -9.70 -18.48 4.91
CA SER A 144 -9.10 -19.71 5.43
C SER A 144 -10.03 -20.53 6.32
N ASP A 145 -11.03 -19.90 6.95
CA ASP A 145 -12.04 -20.59 7.76
C ASP A 145 -13.08 -21.26 6.86
N ASP A 146 -13.52 -20.58 5.80
CA ASP A 146 -14.49 -21.10 4.81
C ASP A 146 -13.94 -22.31 4.03
N ASP A 147 -12.65 -22.30 3.64
CA ASP A 147 -12.00 -23.39 2.89
C ASP A 147 -11.81 -24.68 3.71
N ASN A 148 -11.77 -24.58 5.05
CA ASN A 148 -11.54 -25.71 5.94
C ASN A 148 -12.86 -26.33 6.47
N GLY A 149 -14.02 -25.84 6.00
CA GLY A 149 -15.36 -26.25 6.45
C GLY A 149 -16.10 -27.27 5.55
N GLU A 150 -15.62 -27.56 4.33
CA GLU A 150 -16.20 -28.58 3.45
C GLU A 150 -15.49 -29.93 3.62
N GLY A 151 -15.84 -30.65 4.68
CA GLY A 151 -15.31 -31.98 4.95
C GLY A 151 -15.94 -32.63 6.17
N GLY A 152 -17.24 -32.95 6.08
CA GLY A 152 -17.99 -33.70 7.10
C GLY A 152 -19.09 -34.54 6.47
#